data_AF-A0A1V6Q8H5-F1
#
_entry.id   AF-A0A1V6Q8H5-F1
#
_cell.length_a   1.000
_cell.length_b   1.000
_cell.length_c   1.000
_cell.angle_alpha   90.00
_cell.angle_beta   90.00
_cell.angle_gamma   90.00
#
_symmetry.space_group_name_H-M   'P 1'
#
loop_
_entity.id
_entity.type
_entity.pdbx_description
1 polymer ?
#
loop_
_entity_poly.entity_id
_entity_poly.type
_entity_poly.pdbx_seq_one_letter_code
_entity_poly.pdbx_strand_id
1 'polypeptide(L)'
;MEIVGPINLIYNLILPSPSSPSIGDLPWPNVLVAGLYCTHYFNRSIISPFFSAPSMSPIHPFVMTSAMAFNWFNSSCLAGWIRGYTIPTLPSFSAGGYSPQSLPAKVAFIPTVGVILFTIGMAGNIYSETALFRFRREETEKRLAKKSDDAKPGATAGEDGGSSRNKFHKVYVIPPTRGVFRFILYPHYAFEWLEWVGFALAGTAVLTLSTVSAGAPSAAVAPPLRLAPWLIPAAWVADKLTLSLPLPAVIFVVNAVTNMLPHARWGRKWYIEKFGEKGVAGRGAVVPGCAWM
;
A
#
# COMPACT_ATOMS: atom_id res chain seq x y z
N MET A 1 -3.06 8.67 -10.41
CA MET A 1 -1.86 7.81 -10.54
C MET A 1 -2.12 6.38 -10.05
N GLU A 2 -2.74 6.19 -8.89
CA GLU A 2 -2.95 4.85 -8.31
C GLU A 2 -3.81 3.87 -9.15
N ILE A 3 -4.79 4.36 -9.91
CA ILE A 3 -5.69 3.51 -10.74
C ILE A 3 -4.93 2.70 -11.81
N VAL A 4 -3.72 3.12 -12.19
CA VAL A 4 -2.88 2.41 -13.18
C VAL A 4 -2.55 1.00 -12.69
N GLY A 5 -2.31 0.83 -11.40
CA GLY A 5 -1.98 -0.44 -10.77
C GLY A 5 -3.03 -1.53 -11.03
N PRO A 6 -4.27 -1.39 -10.52
CA PRO A 6 -5.32 -2.42 -10.67
C PRO A 6 -5.77 -2.62 -12.12
N ILE A 7 -5.82 -1.56 -12.94
CA ILE A 7 -6.17 -1.71 -14.37
C ILE A 7 -5.13 -2.57 -15.08
N ASN A 8 -3.84 -2.27 -14.90
CA ASN A 8 -2.77 -3.04 -15.52
C ASN A 8 -2.70 -4.48 -14.97
N LEU A 9 -2.95 -4.69 -13.67
CA LEU A 9 -3.06 -6.04 -13.09
C LEU A 9 -4.16 -6.84 -13.80
N ILE A 10 -5.39 -6.30 -13.83
CA ILE A 10 -6.56 -6.97 -14.43
C ILE A 10 -6.32 -7.23 -15.92
N TYR A 11 -5.78 -6.24 -16.64
CA TYR A 11 -5.43 -6.39 -18.05
C TYR A 11 -4.48 -7.58 -18.26
N ASN A 12 -3.39 -7.68 -17.49
CA ASN A 12 -2.45 -8.78 -17.59
C ASN A 12 -3.06 -10.13 -17.17
N LEU A 13 -4.03 -10.16 -16.24
CA LEU A 13 -4.72 -11.38 -15.82
C LEU A 13 -5.77 -11.87 -16.83
N ILE A 14 -6.33 -10.98 -17.65
CA ILE A 14 -7.32 -11.32 -18.68
C ILE A 14 -6.64 -11.65 -20.02
N LEU A 15 -5.54 -10.97 -20.37
CA LEU A 15 -4.89 -11.11 -21.66
C LEU A 15 -4.52 -12.58 -21.96
N PRO A 16 -5.04 -13.19 -23.04
CA PRO A 16 -4.71 -14.57 -23.38
C PRO A 16 -3.20 -14.75 -23.55
N SER A 17 -2.65 -15.79 -22.95
CA SER A 17 -1.24 -16.17 -23.11
C SER A 17 -1.16 -17.63 -23.50
N PRO A 18 -0.39 -18.00 -24.54
CA PRO A 18 -0.16 -19.41 -24.88
C PRO A 18 0.64 -20.15 -23.80
N SER A 19 1.30 -19.43 -22.89
CA SER A 19 2.21 -19.98 -21.88
C SER A 19 1.74 -19.73 -20.44
N SER A 20 0.54 -19.20 -20.22
CA SER A 20 0.02 -18.95 -18.87
C SER A 20 -1.51 -18.99 -18.82
N PRO A 21 -2.10 -19.51 -17.74
CA PRO A 21 -3.55 -19.61 -17.58
C PRO A 21 -4.23 -18.23 -17.58
N SER A 22 -5.46 -18.19 -18.10
CA SER A 22 -6.33 -17.03 -17.97
C SER A 22 -6.91 -16.92 -16.56
N ILE A 23 -7.45 -15.77 -16.18
CA ILE A 23 -8.03 -15.56 -14.83
C ILE A 23 -9.11 -16.60 -14.46
N GLY A 24 -9.86 -17.12 -15.44
CA GLY A 24 -10.90 -18.13 -15.21
C GLY A 24 -10.35 -19.52 -14.86
N ASP A 25 -9.11 -19.80 -15.26
CA ASP A 25 -8.43 -21.07 -15.02
C ASP A 25 -7.51 -21.01 -13.78
N LEU A 26 -7.41 -19.85 -13.13
CA LEU A 26 -6.56 -19.67 -11.97
C LEU A 26 -7.18 -20.35 -10.73
N PRO A 27 -6.36 -21.04 -9.93
CA PRO A 27 -6.76 -21.52 -8.61
C PRO A 27 -7.28 -20.39 -7.73
N TRP A 28 -8.22 -20.73 -6.85
CA TRP A 28 -8.85 -19.75 -5.96
C TRP A 28 -7.87 -18.91 -5.12
N PRO A 29 -6.72 -19.42 -4.62
CA PRO A 29 -5.79 -18.57 -3.84
C PRO A 29 -5.18 -17.45 -4.68
N ASN A 30 -4.87 -17.72 -5.95
CA ASN A 30 -4.31 -16.74 -6.89
C ASN A 30 -5.35 -15.63 -7.16
N VAL A 31 -6.61 -16.03 -7.38
CA VAL A 31 -7.73 -15.10 -7.56
C VAL A 31 -7.98 -14.27 -6.30
N LEU A 32 -7.93 -14.90 -5.12
CA LEU A 32 -8.08 -14.19 -3.84
C LEU A 32 -7.01 -13.11 -3.69
N VAL A 33 -5.73 -13.44 -3.89
CA VAL A 33 -4.63 -12.47 -3.77
C VAL A 33 -4.77 -11.34 -4.78
N ALA A 34 -5.16 -11.62 -6.03
CA ALA A 34 -5.50 -10.57 -7.00
C ALA A 34 -6.65 -9.67 -6.49
N GLY A 35 -7.67 -10.29 -5.91
CA GLY A 35 -8.81 -9.61 -5.29
C GLY A 35 -8.39 -8.67 -4.17
N LEU A 36 -7.56 -9.12 -3.22
CA LEU A 36 -7.05 -8.30 -2.12
C LEU A 36 -6.34 -7.04 -2.64
N TYR A 37 -5.45 -7.19 -3.61
CA TYR A 37 -4.77 -6.05 -4.25
C TYR A 37 -5.77 -5.08 -4.90
N CYS A 38 -6.70 -5.60 -5.70
CA CYS A 38 -7.72 -4.79 -6.36
C CYS A 38 -8.62 -4.07 -5.36
N THR A 39 -8.98 -4.71 -4.24
CA THR A 39 -9.79 -4.11 -3.17
C THR A 39 -9.08 -2.95 -2.51
N HIS A 40 -7.79 -3.08 -2.17
CA HIS A 40 -6.97 -1.98 -1.67
C HIS A 40 -6.96 -0.80 -2.66
N TYR A 41 -6.61 -1.08 -3.91
CA TYR A 41 -6.46 -0.04 -4.92
C TYR A 41 -7.79 0.57 -5.36
N PHE A 42 -8.91 -0.16 -5.28
CA PHE A 42 -10.23 0.40 -5.47
C PHE A 42 -10.53 1.45 -4.40
N ASN A 43 -10.22 1.16 -3.14
CA ASN A 43 -10.34 2.13 -2.07
C ASN A 43 -9.41 3.36 -2.28
N ARG A 44 -8.14 3.14 -2.66
CA ARG A 44 -7.16 4.24 -2.81
C ARG A 44 -7.33 5.10 -4.05
N SER A 45 -7.73 4.50 -5.17
CA SER A 45 -7.80 5.20 -6.45
C SER A 45 -9.19 5.76 -6.77
N ILE A 46 -10.25 5.20 -6.17
CA ILE A 46 -11.63 5.60 -6.43
C ILE A 46 -12.28 6.12 -5.14
N ILE A 47 -12.42 5.31 -4.09
CA ILE A 47 -13.19 5.73 -2.90
C ILE A 47 -12.56 6.96 -2.23
N SER A 48 -11.25 6.90 -1.98
CA SER A 48 -10.56 7.94 -1.22
C SER A 48 -10.53 9.29 -1.94
N PRO A 49 -10.14 9.37 -3.24
CA PRO A 49 -10.04 10.65 -3.93
C PRO A 49 -11.40 11.28 -4.26
N PHE A 50 -12.41 10.48 -4.59
CA PHE A 50 -13.72 11.00 -5.00
C PHE A 50 -14.66 11.28 -3.82
N PHE A 51 -14.55 10.55 -2.71
CA PHE A 51 -15.54 10.62 -1.63
C PHE A 51 -14.97 11.00 -0.26
N SER A 52 -13.68 10.79 0.00
CA SER A 52 -13.12 10.97 1.36
C SER A 52 -12.20 12.18 1.49
N ALA A 53 -11.36 12.45 0.49
CA ALA A 53 -10.30 13.44 0.58
C ALA A 53 -10.86 14.88 0.50
N PRO A 54 -10.62 15.74 1.51
CA PRO A 54 -10.80 17.18 1.36
C PRO A 54 -9.70 17.68 0.42
N SER A 55 -10.07 18.57 -0.51
CA SER A 55 -9.21 19.16 -1.55
C SER A 55 -7.70 19.01 -1.32
N MET A 56 -7.04 18.31 -2.23
CA MET A 56 -5.61 18.05 -2.20
C MET A 56 -4.84 19.18 -2.88
N SER A 57 -3.62 19.47 -2.38
CA SER A 57 -2.72 20.42 -3.04
C SER A 57 -2.29 19.92 -4.42
N PRO A 58 -2.01 20.81 -5.39
CA PRO A 58 -1.48 20.42 -6.70
C PRO A 58 -0.23 19.55 -6.56
N ILE A 59 -0.20 18.44 -7.31
CA ILE A 59 0.93 17.52 -7.34
C ILE A 59 1.78 17.84 -8.57
N HIS A 60 3.10 17.82 -8.40
CA HIS A 60 4.02 18.06 -9.51
C HIS A 60 3.92 16.94 -10.56
N PRO A 61 3.86 17.24 -11.89
CA PRO A 61 3.67 16.23 -12.94
C PRO A 61 4.68 15.08 -12.89
N PHE A 62 5.95 15.38 -12.62
CA PHE A 62 7.01 14.36 -12.47
C PHE A 62 6.71 13.31 -11.37
N VAL A 63 6.15 13.74 -10.23
CA VAL A 63 5.80 12.84 -9.13
C VAL A 63 4.64 11.94 -9.56
N MET A 64 3.64 12.53 -10.22
CA MET A 64 2.49 11.79 -10.73
C MET A 64 2.90 10.73 -11.76
N THR A 65 3.73 11.09 -12.75
CA THR A 65 4.17 10.15 -13.79
C THR A 65 5.08 9.06 -13.22
N SER A 66 5.97 9.40 -12.28
CA SER A 66 6.80 8.41 -11.58
C SER A 66 5.96 7.42 -10.78
N ALA A 67 4.92 7.88 -10.07
CA ALA A 67 3.99 7.01 -9.35
C ALA A 67 3.16 6.12 -10.29
N MET A 68 2.77 6.62 -11.47
CA MET A 68 2.11 5.82 -12.50
C MET A 68 3.04 4.73 -13.04
N ALA A 69 4.30 5.08 -13.36
CA ALA A 69 5.30 4.13 -13.83
C ALA A 69 5.59 3.05 -12.78
N PHE A 70 5.76 3.44 -11.51
CA PHE A 70 5.91 2.50 -10.40
C PHE A 70 4.72 1.53 -10.32
N ASN A 71 3.49 2.06 -10.32
CA ASN A 71 2.28 1.24 -10.25
C ASN A 71 2.17 0.27 -11.43
N TRP A 72 2.58 0.69 -12.64
CA TRP A 72 2.63 -0.16 -13.82
C TRP A 72 3.64 -1.31 -13.66
N PHE A 73 4.89 -1.01 -13.29
CA PHE A 73 5.91 -2.05 -13.11
C PHE A 73 5.54 -3.01 -11.97
N ASN A 74 5.09 -2.48 -10.84
CA ASN A 74 4.70 -3.27 -9.67
C ASN A 74 3.56 -4.24 -10.01
N SER A 75 2.50 -3.75 -10.66
CA SER A 75 1.36 -4.60 -11.02
C SER A 75 1.69 -5.60 -12.13
N SER A 76 2.60 -5.29 -13.05
CA SER A 76 3.09 -6.28 -14.03
C SER A 76 3.85 -7.43 -13.35
N CYS A 77 4.74 -7.12 -12.40
CA CYS A 77 5.44 -8.14 -11.62
C CYS A 77 4.47 -9.00 -10.79
N LEU A 78 3.49 -8.36 -10.15
CA LEU A 78 2.45 -9.05 -9.38
C LEU A 78 1.57 -9.93 -10.28
N ALA A 79 1.15 -9.44 -11.45
CA ALA A 79 0.32 -10.20 -12.38
C ALA A 79 1.03 -11.46 -12.89
N GLY A 80 2.31 -11.35 -13.27
CA GLY A 80 3.11 -12.50 -13.69
C GLY A 80 3.17 -13.56 -12.59
N TRP A 81 3.50 -13.16 -11.36
CA TRP A 81 3.53 -14.08 -10.23
C TRP A 81 2.17 -14.68 -9.88
N ILE A 82 1.08 -13.90 -9.91
CA ILE A 82 -0.28 -14.39 -9.67
C ILE A 82 -0.74 -15.36 -10.78
N ARG A 83 -0.25 -15.20 -12.01
CA ARG A 83 -0.46 -16.20 -13.08
C ARG A 83 0.34 -17.49 -12.88
N GLY A 84 1.16 -17.55 -11.84
CA GLY A 84 1.99 -18.71 -11.53
C GLY A 84 3.31 -18.71 -12.28
N TYR A 85 3.74 -17.58 -12.85
CA TYR A 85 5.06 -17.45 -13.47
C TYR A 85 6.15 -17.59 -12.40
N THR A 86 7.07 -18.53 -12.62
CA THR A 86 8.16 -18.81 -11.68
C THR A 86 9.44 -18.11 -12.10
N ILE A 87 10.13 -17.54 -11.12
CA ILE A 87 11.45 -16.93 -11.33
C ILE A 87 12.46 -17.78 -10.56
N PRO A 88 13.35 -18.52 -11.26
CA PRO A 88 14.44 -19.21 -10.57
C PRO A 88 15.32 -18.18 -9.86
N THR A 89 15.72 -18.45 -8.62
CA THR A 89 16.52 -17.53 -7.80
C THR A 89 17.94 -18.07 -7.57
N LEU A 90 18.89 -17.17 -7.35
CA LEU A 90 20.26 -17.47 -6.93
C LEU A 90 20.57 -16.72 -5.62
N PRO A 91 20.89 -17.39 -4.49
CA PRO A 91 20.91 -18.85 -4.29
C PRO A 91 19.58 -19.53 -4.60
N SER A 92 19.62 -20.81 -5.00
CA SER A 92 18.41 -21.57 -5.33
C SER A 92 17.60 -21.82 -4.06
N PHE A 93 16.48 -21.12 -3.93
CA PHE A 93 15.44 -21.46 -2.96
C PHE A 93 14.33 -22.22 -3.66
N SER A 94 13.64 -23.12 -2.95
CA SER A 94 12.52 -23.89 -3.50
C SER A 94 11.40 -22.98 -3.99
N ALA A 95 11.47 -22.60 -5.26
CA ALA A 95 10.42 -21.88 -5.99
C ALA A 95 9.37 -22.85 -6.57
N GLY A 96 9.55 -24.15 -6.36
CA GLY A 96 8.59 -25.18 -6.76
C GLY A 96 7.42 -25.15 -5.80
N GLY A 97 6.24 -24.76 -6.29
CA GLY A 97 5.01 -24.79 -5.52
C GLY A 97 4.82 -26.15 -4.89
N TYR A 98 4.89 -26.20 -3.56
CA TYR A 98 4.29 -27.30 -2.84
C TYR A 98 2.80 -27.27 -3.18
N SER A 99 2.25 -28.39 -3.65
CA SER A 99 0.80 -28.54 -3.73
C SER A 99 0.23 -28.16 -2.36
N PRO A 100 -0.92 -27.45 -2.27
CA PRO A 100 -1.57 -27.18 -0.99
C PRO A 100 -1.79 -28.45 -0.16
N GLN A 101 -1.86 -29.60 -0.82
CA GLN A 101 -2.02 -30.93 -0.21
C GLN A 101 -0.73 -31.47 0.43
N SER A 102 0.43 -30.86 0.20
CA SER A 102 1.73 -31.28 0.75
C SER A 102 2.37 -30.28 1.72
N LEU A 103 1.71 -29.15 2.00
CA LEU A 103 2.17 -28.23 3.05
C LEU A 103 2.03 -28.91 4.43
N PRO A 104 3.08 -28.88 5.27
CA PRO A 104 2.96 -29.35 6.64
C PRO A 104 1.80 -28.64 7.35
N ALA A 105 0.96 -29.37 8.09
CA ALA A 105 -0.18 -28.80 8.81
C ALA A 105 0.20 -27.62 9.72
N LYS A 106 1.46 -27.60 10.19
CA LYS A 106 2.05 -26.53 11.01
C LYS A 106 2.25 -25.20 10.29
N VAL A 107 2.20 -25.15 8.96
CA VAL A 107 2.39 -23.92 8.18
C VAL A 107 1.19 -23.59 7.29
N ALA A 108 0.22 -24.50 7.18
CA ALA A 108 -1.00 -24.34 6.39
C ALA A 108 -1.88 -23.15 6.82
N PHE A 109 -1.73 -22.67 8.07
CA PHE A 109 -2.49 -21.52 8.58
C PHE A 109 -1.92 -20.15 8.17
N ILE A 110 -0.68 -20.09 7.65
CA ILE A 110 0.01 -18.84 7.34
C ILE A 110 -0.74 -17.97 6.32
N PRO A 111 -1.28 -18.52 5.21
CA PRO A 111 -2.08 -17.73 4.29
C PRO A 111 -3.33 -17.13 4.94
N THR A 112 -4.01 -17.89 5.81
CA THR A 112 -5.18 -17.42 6.54
C THR A 112 -4.84 -16.28 7.49
N VAL A 113 -3.72 -16.39 8.23
CA VAL A 113 -3.20 -15.28 9.03
C VAL A 113 -2.88 -14.08 8.17
N GLY A 114 -2.32 -14.29 6.97
CA GLY A 114 -2.08 -13.25 5.98
C GLY A 114 -3.34 -12.48 5.60
N VAL A 115 -4.43 -13.17 5.29
CA VAL A 115 -5.73 -12.53 4.98
C VAL A 115 -6.27 -11.73 6.17
N ILE A 116 -6.19 -12.27 7.39
CA ILE A 116 -6.63 -11.58 8.60
C ILE A 116 -5.83 -10.29 8.81
N LEU A 117 -4.50 -10.36 8.71
CA LEU A 117 -3.62 -9.21 8.83
C LEU A 117 -3.87 -8.17 7.74
N PHE A 118 -4.12 -8.63 6.50
CA PHE A 118 -4.52 -7.77 5.39
C PHE A 118 -5.79 -7.00 5.74
N THR A 119 -6.84 -7.69 6.18
CA THR A 119 -8.12 -7.05 6.52
C THR A 119 -7.99 -6.07 7.69
N ILE A 120 -7.26 -6.43 8.75
CA ILE A 120 -7.01 -5.53 9.89
C ILE A 120 -6.21 -4.31 9.44
N GLY A 121 -5.18 -4.51 8.62
CA GLY A 121 -4.37 -3.44 8.03
C GLY A 121 -5.21 -2.49 7.18
N MET A 122 -5.99 -3.02 6.24
CA MET A 122 -6.86 -2.22 5.37
C MET A 122 -7.89 -1.42 6.19
N ALA A 123 -8.56 -2.05 7.15
CA ALA A 123 -9.54 -1.39 8.00
C ALA A 123 -8.90 -0.26 8.84
N GLY A 124 -7.73 -0.53 9.44
CA GLY A 124 -6.98 0.45 10.22
C GLY A 124 -6.44 1.60 9.36
N ASN A 125 -6.01 1.32 8.13
CA ASN A 125 -5.57 2.31 7.16
C ASN A 125 -6.71 3.26 6.80
N ILE A 126 -7.85 2.73 6.36
CA ILE A 126 -9.05 3.50 6.01
C ILE A 126 -9.53 4.32 7.20
N TYR A 127 -9.67 3.71 8.38
CA TYR A 127 -10.08 4.41 9.60
C TYR A 127 -9.18 5.63 9.88
N SER A 128 -7.86 5.43 9.78
CA SER A 128 -6.87 6.45 10.06
C SER A 128 -6.90 7.58 9.03
N GLU A 129 -7.01 7.27 7.74
CA GLU A 129 -7.11 8.28 6.67
C GLU A 129 -8.41 9.10 6.78
N THR A 130 -9.55 8.43 6.94
CA THR A 130 -10.85 9.12 7.09
C THR A 130 -10.85 10.00 8.35
N ALA A 131 -10.21 9.58 9.43
CA ALA A 131 -10.06 10.41 10.62
C ALA A 131 -9.22 11.67 10.34
N LEU A 132 -8.11 11.57 9.61
CA LEU A 132 -7.30 12.72 9.21
C LEU A 132 -8.07 13.71 8.33
N PHE A 133 -8.86 13.19 7.39
CA PHE A 133 -9.73 14.00 6.54
C PHE A 133 -10.79 14.74 7.36
N ARG A 134 -11.41 14.05 8.31
CA ARG A 134 -12.37 14.66 9.24
C ARG A 134 -11.72 15.77 10.07
N PHE A 135 -10.54 15.54 10.64
CA PHE A 135 -9.83 16.57 11.42
C PHE A 135 -9.51 17.81 10.59
N ARG A 136 -9.12 17.65 9.31
CA ARG A 136 -8.90 18.78 8.40
C ARG A 136 -10.19 19.55 8.13
N ARG A 137 -11.30 18.85 7.89
CA ARG A 137 -12.61 19.48 7.65
C ARG A 137 -13.10 20.29 8.85
N GLU A 138 -13.08 19.69 10.05
CA GLU A 138 -13.52 20.34 11.28
C GLU A 138 -12.72 21.62 11.56
N GLU A 139 -11.40 21.61 11.35
CA GLU A 139 -10.57 22.80 11.54
C GLU A 139 -10.80 23.87 10.48
N THR A 140 -11.08 23.49 9.23
CA THR A 140 -11.49 24.46 8.20
C THR A 140 -12.82 25.12 8.57
N GLU A 141 -13.81 24.35 9.00
CA GLU A 141 -15.13 24.85 9.43
C GLU A 141 -15.00 25.82 10.62
N LYS A 142 -14.21 25.48 11.65
CA LYS A 142 -13.93 26.37 12.79
C LYS A 142 -13.28 27.69 12.37
N ARG A 143 -12.33 27.66 11.44
CA ARG A 143 -11.66 28.88 10.95
C ARG A 143 -12.60 29.77 10.15
N LEU A 144 -13.52 29.16 9.40
CA LEU A 144 -14.55 29.90 8.65
C LEU A 144 -15.56 30.55 9.58
N ALA A 145 -16.05 29.83 10.59
CA ALA A 145 -16.97 30.37 11.60
C ALA A 145 -16.35 31.56 12.36
N LYS A 146 -15.09 31.43 12.80
CA LYS A 146 -14.39 32.54 13.45
C LYS A 146 -14.26 33.77 12.54
N LYS A 147 -14.01 33.56 11.24
CA LYS A 147 -13.90 34.66 10.26
C LYS A 147 -15.24 35.36 9.99
N SER A 148 -16.37 34.63 10.05
CA SER A 148 -17.69 35.25 9.95
C SER A 148 -18.05 36.05 11.20
N ASP A 149 -17.65 35.57 12.38
CA ASP A 149 -17.93 36.25 13.65
C ASP A 149 -17.08 37.53 13.82
N ASP A 150 -15.84 37.53 13.31
CA ASP A 150 -14.93 38.68 13.32
C ASP A 150 -15.26 39.73 12.22
N ALA A 151 -16.19 39.44 11.30
CA ALA A 151 -16.60 40.37 10.24
C ALA A 151 -17.54 41.45 10.79
N LYS A 152 -17.04 42.68 10.93
CA LYS A 152 -17.85 43.83 11.39
C LYS A 152 -19.11 44.02 10.51
N PRO A 153 -20.30 44.21 11.10
CA PRO A 153 -21.49 44.56 10.33
C PRO A 153 -21.33 45.98 9.77
N GLY A 154 -21.12 46.11 8.46
CA GLY A 154 -21.05 47.40 7.77
C GLY A 154 -19.85 47.66 6.86
N ALA A 155 -18.92 46.72 6.69
CA ALA A 155 -17.95 46.82 5.60
C ALA A 155 -18.64 46.44 4.28
N THR A 156 -18.87 47.43 3.42
CA THR A 156 -19.25 47.23 2.03
C THR A 156 -18.29 46.24 1.39
N ALA A 157 -18.84 45.31 0.60
CA ALA A 157 -18.08 44.32 -0.15
C ALA A 157 -17.14 45.04 -1.12
N GLY A 158 -15.92 45.34 -0.64
CA GLY A 158 -14.82 45.76 -1.48
C GLY A 158 -14.51 44.63 -2.46
N GLU A 159 -14.53 44.97 -3.74
CA GLU A 159 -14.10 44.16 -4.87
C GLU A 159 -12.60 43.86 -4.77
N ASP A 160 -12.17 43.08 -3.78
CA ASP A 160 -10.87 42.42 -3.85
C ASP A 160 -11.06 41.05 -4.50
N GLY A 161 -10.95 41.10 -5.83
CA GLY A 161 -10.88 39.98 -6.74
C GLY A 161 -9.93 38.89 -6.25
N GLY A 162 -10.51 37.72 -6.00
CA GLY A 162 -9.78 36.52 -5.65
C GLY A 162 -10.70 35.31 -5.52
N SER A 163 -11.68 35.20 -6.42
CA SER A 163 -12.50 34.00 -6.59
C SER A 163 -11.61 32.76 -6.68
N SER A 164 -11.92 31.75 -5.87
CA SER A 164 -11.45 30.37 -6.02
C SER A 164 -9.97 30.06 -5.73
N ARG A 165 -9.49 30.34 -4.51
CA ARG A 165 -8.42 29.52 -3.91
C ARG A 165 -9.05 28.54 -2.92
N ASN A 166 -9.06 27.26 -3.29
CA ASN A 166 -9.61 26.13 -2.53
C ASN A 166 -9.68 26.36 -1.01
N LYS A 167 -10.88 26.28 -0.39
CA LYS A 167 -11.12 26.59 1.03
C LYS A 167 -10.28 25.75 2.02
N PHE A 168 -9.74 24.62 1.56
CA PHE A 168 -8.90 23.72 2.34
C PHE A 168 -7.38 23.97 2.16
N HIS A 169 -6.99 24.94 1.35
CA HIS A 169 -5.58 25.20 1.03
C HIS A 169 -4.81 25.69 2.28
N LYS A 170 -3.86 24.87 2.75
CA LYS A 170 -2.92 25.15 3.87
C LYS A 170 -3.48 25.10 5.30
N VAL A 171 -4.60 24.40 5.54
CA VAL A 171 -5.05 24.10 6.92
C VAL A 171 -4.37 22.82 7.40
N TYR A 172 -3.33 22.97 8.22
CA TYR A 172 -2.69 21.84 8.88
C TYR A 172 -3.21 21.66 10.30
N VAL A 173 -3.45 20.41 10.66
CA VAL A 173 -4.03 20.00 11.93
C VAL A 173 -3.13 18.96 12.55
N ILE A 174 -2.84 19.14 13.84
CA ILE A 174 -2.23 18.09 14.64
C ILE A 174 -3.34 17.10 15.07
N PRO A 175 -3.23 15.80 14.76
CA PRO A 175 -4.25 14.85 15.15
C PRO A 175 -4.44 14.85 16.68
N PRO A 176 -5.68 14.84 17.19
CA PRO A 176 -5.93 14.75 18.61
C PRO A 176 -5.39 13.42 19.18
N THR A 177 -4.98 13.44 20.45
CA THR A 177 -4.42 12.27 21.16
C THR A 177 -5.52 11.28 21.57
N ARG A 178 -6.20 10.67 20.58
CA ARG A 178 -7.29 9.70 20.78
C ARG A 178 -7.09 8.48 19.91
N GLY A 179 -7.51 7.31 20.39
CA GLY A 179 -7.34 6.04 19.68
C GLY A 179 -5.89 5.79 19.29
N VAL A 180 -5.66 5.32 18.06
CA VAL A 180 -4.31 5.04 17.52
C VAL A 180 -3.42 6.30 17.41
N PHE A 181 -4.01 7.48 17.24
CA PHE A 181 -3.30 8.77 17.19
C PHE A 181 -2.73 9.21 18.54
N ARG A 182 -3.04 8.50 19.63
CA ARG A 182 -2.40 8.69 20.93
C ARG A 182 -0.94 8.28 20.91
N PHE A 183 -0.57 7.30 20.08
CA PHE A 183 0.76 6.70 20.08
C PHE A 183 1.63 7.17 18.93
N ILE A 184 1.04 7.35 17.75
CA ILE A 184 1.76 7.66 16.50
C ILE A 184 1.01 8.70 15.66
N LEU A 185 1.74 9.45 14.84
CA LEU A 185 1.18 10.51 13.98
C LEU A 185 0.66 9.99 12.63
N TYR A 186 1.25 8.92 12.10
CA TYR A 186 0.95 8.31 10.81
C TYR A 186 0.46 6.86 10.94
N PRO A 187 -0.63 6.59 11.70
CA PRO A 187 -1.14 5.23 11.87
C PRO A 187 -1.58 4.59 10.56
N HIS A 188 -2.03 5.37 9.58
CA HIS A 188 -2.38 4.87 8.25
C HIS A 188 -1.19 4.17 7.57
N TYR A 189 0.04 4.67 7.71
CA TYR A 189 1.21 3.98 7.16
C TYR A 189 1.52 2.67 7.89
N ALA A 190 1.46 2.66 9.23
CA ALA A 190 1.71 1.44 10.00
C ALA A 190 0.68 0.34 9.65
N PHE A 191 -0.59 0.71 9.50
CA PHE A 191 -1.64 -0.22 9.08
C PHE A 191 -1.49 -0.66 7.62
N GLU A 192 -1.02 0.21 6.74
CA GLU A 192 -0.71 -0.16 5.35
C GLU A 192 0.48 -1.12 5.27
N TRP A 193 1.49 -0.99 6.14
CA TRP A 193 2.56 -1.99 6.26
C TRP A 193 2.02 -3.34 6.75
N LEU A 194 1.15 -3.33 7.75
CA LEU A 194 0.47 -4.54 8.22
C LEU A 194 -0.34 -5.20 7.10
N GLU A 195 -1.03 -4.38 6.30
CA GLU A 195 -1.80 -4.81 5.15
C GLU A 195 -0.92 -5.53 4.13
N TRP A 196 0.17 -4.89 3.68
CA TRP A 196 1.06 -5.49 2.69
C TRP A 196 1.86 -6.69 3.21
N VAL A 197 2.19 -6.73 4.50
CA VAL A 197 2.75 -7.94 5.14
C VAL A 197 1.72 -9.07 5.11
N GLY A 198 0.45 -8.77 5.43
CA GLY A 198 -0.65 -9.72 5.30
C GLY A 198 -0.82 -10.22 3.86
N PHE A 199 -0.73 -9.32 2.89
CA PHE A 199 -0.76 -9.65 1.46
C PHE A 199 0.36 -10.62 1.06
N ALA A 200 1.60 -10.37 1.51
CA ALA A 200 2.73 -11.26 1.26
C ALA A 200 2.53 -12.64 1.89
N LEU A 201 2.03 -12.71 3.12
CA LEU A 201 1.73 -13.98 3.79
C LEU A 201 0.59 -14.75 3.11
N ALA A 202 -0.49 -14.08 2.70
CA ALA A 202 -1.56 -14.67 1.89
C ALA A 202 -0.99 -15.19 0.55
N GLY A 203 -0.04 -14.46 -0.02
CA GLY A 203 0.73 -14.80 -1.21
C GLY A 203 1.45 -16.14 -1.16
N THR A 204 1.77 -16.66 0.03
CA THR A 204 2.42 -17.99 0.15
C THR A 204 1.55 -19.13 -0.36
N ALA A 205 0.22 -18.92 -0.48
CA ALA A 205 -0.72 -19.86 -1.09
C ALA A 205 -0.84 -19.73 -2.62
N VAL A 206 -0.22 -18.72 -3.25
CA VAL A 206 -0.24 -18.57 -4.71
C VAL A 206 0.45 -19.75 -5.37
N LEU A 207 -0.29 -20.43 -6.25
CA LEU A 207 0.19 -21.61 -6.93
C LEU A 207 0.98 -21.25 -8.17
N THR A 208 2.13 -21.90 -8.32
CA THR A 208 2.95 -21.87 -9.51
C THR A 208 2.33 -22.79 -10.56
N LEU A 209 1.84 -22.20 -11.64
CA LEU A 209 1.16 -22.88 -12.73
C LEU A 209 2.12 -22.91 -13.91
N SER A 210 3.21 -23.68 -13.77
CA SER A 210 4.11 -23.92 -14.89
C SER A 210 3.41 -24.86 -15.88
N THR A 211 2.73 -24.30 -16.88
CA THR A 211 2.23 -25.03 -18.06
C THR A 211 3.30 -25.12 -19.17
N VAL A 212 4.50 -24.59 -18.90
CA VAL A 212 5.63 -24.60 -19.82
C VAL A 212 6.09 -26.04 -20.01
N SER A 213 5.77 -26.63 -21.16
CA SER A 213 6.26 -27.96 -21.53
C SER A 213 7.79 -27.98 -21.52
N ALA A 214 8.39 -29.14 -21.28
CA ALA A 214 9.86 -29.31 -21.26
C ALA A 214 10.56 -28.86 -22.56
N GLY A 215 9.82 -28.58 -23.64
CA GLY A 215 10.34 -28.08 -24.92
C GLY A 215 9.97 -26.62 -25.25
N ALA A 216 9.46 -25.83 -24.30
CA ALA A 216 9.14 -24.43 -24.58
C ALA A 216 10.38 -23.59 -24.87
N PRO A 217 10.31 -22.63 -25.81
CA PRO A 217 11.44 -21.79 -26.17
C PRO A 217 11.97 -21.00 -24.96
N SER A 218 13.29 -20.78 -24.88
CA SER A 218 13.99 -20.09 -23.78
C SER A 218 13.40 -18.73 -23.38
N ALA A 219 12.62 -18.07 -24.24
CA ALA A 219 11.90 -16.83 -23.92
C ALA A 219 10.73 -17.05 -22.93
N ALA A 220 10.29 -18.28 -22.73
CA ALA A 220 9.22 -18.65 -21.80
C ALA A 220 9.72 -18.85 -20.34
N VAL A 221 11.03 -18.95 -20.13
CA VAL A 221 11.66 -19.16 -18.81
C VAL A 221 12.53 -17.96 -18.48
N ALA A 222 12.19 -17.22 -17.42
CA ALA A 222 13.00 -16.09 -16.98
C ALA A 222 14.41 -16.54 -16.58
N PRO A 223 15.45 -15.75 -16.90
CA PRO A 223 16.79 -16.06 -16.44
C PRO A 223 16.84 -16.05 -14.90
N PRO A 224 17.72 -16.86 -14.28
CA PRO A 224 17.85 -16.89 -12.84
C PRO A 224 18.15 -15.50 -12.26
N LEU A 225 17.31 -15.07 -11.33
CA LEU A 225 17.43 -13.78 -10.66
C LEU A 225 18.35 -13.91 -9.44
N ARG A 226 19.44 -13.13 -9.41
CA ARG A 226 20.25 -13.00 -8.21
C ARG A 226 19.50 -12.18 -7.17
N LEU A 227 19.20 -12.80 -6.03
CA LEU A 227 18.50 -12.12 -4.95
C LEU A 227 19.39 -11.05 -4.33
N ALA A 228 18.81 -9.89 -4.09
CA ALA A 228 19.49 -8.85 -3.34
C ALA A 228 19.77 -9.34 -1.90
N PRO A 229 20.88 -8.94 -1.26
CA PRO A 229 21.26 -9.45 0.06
C PRO A 229 20.17 -9.31 1.13
N TRP A 230 19.37 -8.25 1.06
CA TRP A 230 18.26 -7.99 1.99
C TRP A 230 17.01 -8.86 1.77
N LEU A 231 16.91 -9.56 0.64
CA LEU A 231 15.86 -10.55 0.37
C LEU A 231 16.23 -11.95 0.86
N ILE A 232 17.53 -12.21 1.09
CA ILE A 232 18.04 -13.53 1.51
C ILE A 232 17.38 -14.02 2.80
N PRO A 233 17.19 -13.20 3.86
CA PRO A 233 16.52 -13.68 5.07
C PRO A 233 15.08 -14.16 4.82
N ALA A 234 14.31 -13.43 4.00
CA ALA A 234 12.94 -13.82 3.67
C ALA A 234 12.91 -15.12 2.84
N ALA A 235 13.82 -15.25 1.88
CA ALA A 235 13.97 -16.46 1.07
C ALA A 235 14.40 -17.67 1.92
N TRP A 236 15.32 -17.47 2.86
CA TRP A 236 15.75 -18.49 3.81
C TRP A 236 14.61 -18.94 4.73
N VAL A 237 13.81 -18.02 5.26
CA VAL A 237 12.64 -18.37 6.10
C VAL A 237 11.62 -19.15 5.28
N ALA A 238 11.32 -18.71 4.06
CA ALA A 238 10.37 -19.40 3.19
C ALA A 238 10.81 -20.85 2.91
N ASP A 239 12.09 -21.05 2.59
CA ASP A 239 12.67 -22.38 2.36
C ASP A 239 12.63 -23.26 3.61
N LYS A 240 13.00 -22.71 4.78
CA LYS A 240 12.92 -23.41 6.07
C LYS A 240 11.50 -23.84 6.44
N LEU A 241 10.50 -23.05 6.05
CA LEU A 241 9.09 -23.33 6.31
C LEU A 241 8.42 -24.11 5.18
N THR A 242 9.16 -24.51 4.13
CA THR A 242 8.61 -25.16 2.94
C THR A 242 7.47 -24.35 2.29
N LEU A 243 7.61 -23.03 2.28
CA LEU A 243 6.65 -22.09 1.70
C LEU A 243 7.15 -21.59 0.35
N SER A 244 6.23 -21.37 -0.59
CA SER A 244 6.50 -20.62 -1.80
C SER A 244 6.91 -19.20 -1.44
N LEU A 245 8.03 -18.72 -1.97
CA LEU A 245 8.48 -17.33 -1.78
C LEU A 245 7.60 -16.38 -2.60
N PRO A 246 6.77 -15.52 -1.97
CA PRO A 246 5.93 -14.57 -2.69
C PRO A 246 6.75 -13.33 -3.05
N LEU A 247 7.75 -13.51 -3.92
CA LEU A 247 8.84 -12.56 -4.13
C LEU A 247 8.35 -11.14 -4.51
N PRO A 248 7.46 -10.94 -5.50
CA PRO A 248 6.97 -9.59 -5.81
C PRO A 248 6.22 -8.94 -4.63
N ALA A 249 5.48 -9.70 -3.84
CA ALA A 249 4.79 -9.17 -2.66
C ALA A 249 5.77 -8.74 -1.56
N VAL A 250 6.81 -9.54 -1.30
CA VAL A 250 7.88 -9.19 -0.33
C VAL A 250 8.63 -7.93 -0.77
N ILE A 251 8.99 -7.84 -2.06
CA ILE A 251 9.62 -6.62 -2.61
C ILE A 251 8.69 -5.43 -2.44
N PHE A 252 7.39 -5.60 -2.68
CA PHE A 252 6.43 -4.52 -2.54
C PHE A 252 6.29 -4.03 -1.09
N VAL A 253 6.30 -4.93 -0.10
CA VAL A 253 6.37 -4.56 1.33
C VAL A 253 7.59 -3.69 1.61
N VAL A 254 8.77 -4.11 1.12
CA VAL A 254 10.01 -3.34 1.32
C VAL A 254 9.91 -1.97 0.66
N ASN A 255 9.39 -1.88 -0.55
CA ASN A 255 9.14 -0.61 -1.23
C ASN A 255 8.17 0.29 -0.45
N ALA A 256 7.09 -0.26 0.11
CA ALA A 256 6.13 0.49 0.92
C ALA A 256 6.79 1.07 2.18
N VAL A 257 7.53 0.25 2.93
CA VAL A 257 8.23 0.68 4.15
C VAL A 257 9.29 1.73 3.83
N THR A 258 10.14 1.47 2.83
CA THR A 258 11.26 2.37 2.47
C THR A 258 10.79 3.70 1.90
N ASN A 259 9.61 3.76 1.26
CA ASN A 259 9.03 5.01 0.79
C ASN A 259 8.31 5.78 1.91
N MET A 260 7.53 5.09 2.75
CA MET A 260 6.68 5.74 3.76
C MET A 260 7.44 6.16 5.03
N LEU A 261 8.41 5.37 5.48
CA LEU A 261 9.13 5.65 6.73
C LEU A 261 9.89 6.99 6.71
N PRO A 262 10.67 7.31 5.65
CA PRO A 262 11.33 8.62 5.57
C PRO A 262 10.32 9.78 5.54
N HIS A 263 9.21 9.61 4.82
CA HIS A 263 8.13 10.60 4.76
C HIS A 263 7.49 10.83 6.12
N ALA A 264 7.18 9.77 6.86
CA ALA A 264 6.63 9.86 8.21
C ALA A 264 7.58 10.61 9.15
N ARG A 265 8.87 10.27 9.08
CA ARG A 265 9.92 10.90 9.91
C ARG A 265 10.04 12.40 9.61
N TRP A 266 10.10 12.79 8.34
CA TRP A 266 10.13 14.21 7.97
C TRP A 266 8.83 14.92 8.36
N GLY A 267 7.69 14.25 8.20
CA GLY A 267 6.40 14.75 8.64
C GLY A 267 6.33 15.00 10.15
N ARG A 268 6.87 14.09 10.97
CA ARG A 268 7.00 14.28 12.42
C ARG A 268 7.88 15.48 12.76
N LYS A 269 9.04 15.61 12.09
CA LYS A 269 9.92 16.78 12.28
C LYS A 269 9.18 18.08 11.97
N TRP A 270 8.44 18.12 10.86
CA TRP A 270 7.60 19.24 10.50
C TRP A 270 6.50 19.53 11.54
N TYR A 271 5.87 18.50 12.14
CA TYR A 271 4.91 18.67 13.22
C TYR A 271 5.54 19.32 14.47
N ILE A 272 6.77 18.93 14.84
CA ILE A 272 7.50 19.53 15.97
C ILE A 272 7.82 21.00 15.67
N GLU A 273 8.32 21.29 14.48
CA GLU A 273 8.63 22.68 14.07
C GLU A 273 7.38 23.55 14.06
N LYS A 274 6.23 23.00 13.66
CA LYS A 274 4.99 23.77 13.50
C LYS A 274 4.16 23.93 14.78
N PHE A 275 4.09 22.90 15.61
CA PHE A 275 3.21 22.85 16.79
C PHE A 275 3.97 22.70 18.12
N GLY A 276 5.29 22.63 18.07
CA GLY A 276 6.14 22.41 19.23
C GLY A 276 6.15 20.96 19.71
N GLU A 277 7.19 20.61 20.47
CA GLU A 277 7.37 19.26 21.01
C GLU A 277 6.23 18.86 21.97
N LYS A 278 5.74 19.82 22.77
CA LYS A 278 4.57 19.62 23.64
C LYS A 278 3.30 19.26 22.86
N GLY A 279 3.11 19.82 21.66
CA GLY A 279 1.96 19.50 20.80
C GLY A 279 2.01 18.07 20.25
N VAL A 280 3.21 17.59 19.92
CA VAL A 280 3.42 16.20 19.48
C VAL A 280 3.30 15.20 20.63
N ALA A 281 3.47 15.64 21.88
CA ALA A 281 3.24 14.85 23.09
C ALA A 281 4.01 13.51 23.10
N GLY A 282 5.25 13.52 22.62
CA GLY A 282 6.14 12.34 22.61
C GLY A 282 5.75 11.23 21.61
N ARG A 283 4.75 11.43 20.77
CA ARG A 283 4.29 10.44 19.78
C ARG A 283 5.39 10.09 18.77
N GLY A 284 5.47 8.81 18.39
CA GLY A 284 6.30 8.34 17.26
C GLY A 284 5.70 8.77 15.92
N ALA A 285 6.43 8.61 14.82
CA ALA A 285 5.84 8.88 13.51
C ALA A 285 4.96 7.71 13.09
N VAL A 286 5.48 6.48 13.17
CA VAL A 286 4.83 5.22 12.79
C VAL A 286 4.98 4.11 13.83
N VAL A 287 6.00 4.13 14.70
CA VAL A 287 6.19 3.11 15.74
C VAL A 287 5.88 3.69 17.13
N PRO A 288 4.97 3.09 17.92
CA PRO A 288 4.66 3.54 19.27
C PRO A 288 5.92 3.60 20.15
N GLY A 289 6.13 4.73 20.81
CA GLY A 289 7.26 4.90 21.74
C GLY A 289 8.64 5.08 21.08
N CYS A 290 8.73 5.06 19.75
CA CYS A 290 9.98 5.35 19.04
C CYS A 290 9.93 6.77 18.47
N ALA A 291 10.68 7.71 19.05
CA ALA A 291 10.72 9.08 18.53
C ALA A 291 11.41 9.17 17.14
N TRP A 292 12.21 8.17 16.79
CA TRP A 292 12.93 8.07 15.52
C TRP A 292 12.09 7.44 14.40
N MET A 293 11.25 6.44 14.72
CA MET A 293 10.29 5.80 13.80
C MET A 293 8.86 6.14 14.17
#